data_AF-A0A430PYV7-F1
#
_entry.id   AF-A0A430PYV7-F1
#
_cell.length_a   1.000
_cell.length_b   1.000
_cell.length_c   1.000
_cell.angle_alpha   90.00
_cell.angle_beta   90.00
_cell.angle_gamma   90.00
#
_symmetry.space_group_name_H-M   'P 1'
#
loop_
_entity.id
_entity.type
_entity.pdbx_description
1 polymer ?
#
loop_
_entity_poly.entity_id
_entity_poly.type
_entity_poly.pdbx_seq_one_letter_code
_entity_poly.pdbx_strand_id
1 'polypeptide(L)'
;WLVNYFGSLSVDDSLECLRAMLQANIRQNLHVCVQIATKYHEQLGTNALIEIFESFKSFEGLFYFLGSIVNFSQEPEVHFKYIQAACKTGQVKEVERICRESNCYEPERVKNFLKEAKLTDQLPLIIVCDRFDFVHDLVLYLFRNNLQKYIEIYVQKVNPARLPVVVGGLLLDVDCSEDIIKQLMAVVRGTFIIFPTSFMAADMPNELIELLEKIVLDNSVFSDHRNLQNLLILTAIKADKSRVMEYINRLDNYDAPDVANIAINNSLFEEAFAIFKKFEVLIDHVKNFDRAYEFAERCNEPAVWSLLAHAQLAQGSIKEAIDSYVKASDPSRFQAVSEAASNSGNWEDLVRYLQMARKKARETFIESELAFAYARTNRLSDLEEFISDQIMPISLFSSSTFDIVFVEIMLSAFGYLNLIESRYTWFLYVADRCFDQQLYEAAKILYSNVSNYSRLAITLVHLGEYQGSVDAARKANSTRTWKEVCFACVNHKEFRLAQMCGLHIVVHADELGDLINYYEQRGHFDELIQLLEAGLGLERAHMGMFTELAILYSKFKPEKMREHLELFWSRVNIPKLQKFLKRRSQANRNCSKVSSVEVIRI
;
A
#
# COMPACT_ATOMS: atom_id res chain seq x y z
N TRP A 1 -4.25 80.66 27.68
CA TRP A 1 -5.30 81.69 27.48
C TRP A 1 -5.58 81.90 26.00
N LEU A 2 -4.61 82.37 25.18
CA LEU A 2 -4.74 82.51 23.72
C LEU A 2 -5.33 81.27 23.03
N VAL A 3 -4.79 80.07 23.30
CA VAL A 3 -5.30 78.81 22.72
C VAL A 3 -6.79 78.55 23.02
N ASN A 4 -7.31 78.99 24.17
CA ASN A 4 -8.74 78.82 24.49
C ASN A 4 -9.60 79.94 23.91
N TYR A 5 -9.02 81.12 23.64
CA TYR A 5 -9.70 82.25 23.01
C TYR A 5 -10.07 81.96 21.55
N PHE A 6 -9.21 81.23 20.82
CA PHE A 6 -9.50 80.74 19.46
C PHE A 6 -10.74 79.82 19.37
N GLY A 7 -11.16 79.18 20.46
CA GLY A 7 -12.41 78.40 20.49
C GLY A 7 -13.69 79.25 20.56
N SER A 8 -13.58 80.56 20.74
CA SER A 8 -14.71 81.50 20.79
C SER A 8 -14.85 82.39 19.55
N LEU A 9 -13.93 82.25 18.59
CA LEU A 9 -13.88 83.01 17.34
C LEU A 9 -14.53 82.25 16.19
N SER A 10 -15.00 82.97 15.17
CA SER A 10 -15.50 82.36 13.92
C SER A 10 -14.36 81.71 13.14
N VAL A 11 -14.68 80.80 12.21
CA VAL A 11 -13.68 80.07 11.40
C VAL A 11 -12.83 81.05 10.57
N ASP A 12 -13.46 82.05 9.94
CA ASP A 12 -12.78 83.03 9.10
C ASP A 12 -11.88 83.98 9.93
N ASP A 13 -12.40 84.49 11.06
CA ASP A 13 -11.63 85.37 11.95
C ASP A 13 -10.43 84.64 12.58
N SER A 14 -10.58 83.34 12.86
CA SER A 14 -9.51 82.50 13.39
C SER A 14 -8.39 82.31 12.38
N LEU A 15 -8.71 82.12 11.10
CA LEU A 15 -7.73 82.00 10.02
C LEU A 15 -7.00 83.33 9.76
N GLU A 16 -7.69 84.46 9.79
CA GLU A 16 -7.07 85.78 9.66
C GLU A 16 -6.17 86.11 10.85
N CYS A 17 -6.60 85.77 12.07
CA CYS A 17 -5.79 85.94 13.27
C CYS A 17 -4.53 85.06 13.25
N LEU A 18 -4.62 83.82 12.76
CA LEU A 18 -3.46 82.96 12.53
C LEU A 18 -2.51 83.56 11.49
N ARG A 19 -3.03 84.11 10.38
CA ARG A 19 -2.22 84.81 9.37
C ARG A 19 -1.50 86.04 9.96
N ALA A 20 -2.21 86.87 10.73
CA ALA A 20 -1.64 88.05 11.37
C ALA A 20 -0.56 87.69 12.42
N MET A 21 -0.79 86.64 13.21
CA MET A 21 0.20 86.16 14.19
C MET A 21 1.48 85.62 13.53
N LEU A 22 1.35 84.92 12.39
CA LEU A 22 2.48 84.46 11.61
C LEU A 22 3.22 85.62 10.91
N GLN A 23 2.50 86.64 10.45
CA GLN A 23 3.09 87.83 9.83
C GLN A 23 3.88 88.70 10.82
N ALA A 24 3.45 88.79 12.08
CA ALA A 24 4.07 89.66 13.09
C ALA A 24 5.39 89.11 13.65
N ASN A 25 5.46 87.82 14.00
CA ASN A 25 6.71 87.21 14.50
C ASN A 25 6.71 85.68 14.33
N ILE A 26 7.32 85.22 13.24
CA ILE A 26 7.32 83.81 12.83
C ILE A 26 7.95 82.91 13.89
N ARG A 27 9.06 83.30 14.54
CA ARG A 27 9.84 82.37 15.39
C ARG A 27 9.21 82.08 16.74
N GLN A 28 8.60 83.08 17.37
CA GLN A 28 8.01 82.92 18.71
C GLN A 28 6.55 82.46 18.64
N ASN A 29 5.81 82.90 17.63
CA ASN A 29 4.39 82.57 17.52
C ASN A 29 4.16 81.19 16.90
N LEU A 30 5.17 80.58 16.28
CA LEU A 30 5.04 79.28 15.61
C LEU A 30 4.48 78.19 16.53
N HIS A 31 5.05 78.04 17.72
CA HIS A 31 4.65 76.99 18.65
C HIS A 31 3.21 77.17 19.14
N VAL A 32 2.79 78.43 19.34
CA VAL A 32 1.41 78.75 19.74
C VAL A 32 0.44 78.52 18.57
N CYS A 33 0.82 78.90 17.35
CA CYS A 33 0.02 78.67 16.15
C CYS A 33 -0.15 77.18 15.86
N VAL A 34 0.90 76.37 16.02
CA VAL A 34 0.84 74.91 15.89
C VAL A 34 -0.09 74.31 16.93
N GLN A 35 0.01 74.73 18.20
CA GLN A 35 -0.89 74.24 19.26
C GLN A 35 -2.37 74.59 19.02
N ILE A 36 -2.65 75.78 18.47
CA ILE A 36 -4.01 76.18 18.08
C ILE A 36 -4.48 75.31 16.91
N ALA A 37 -3.65 75.18 15.88
CA ALA A 37 -3.96 74.38 14.69
C ALA A 37 -4.23 72.91 15.08
N THR A 38 -3.40 72.29 15.92
CA THR A 38 -3.60 70.91 16.40
C THR A 38 -4.84 70.74 17.27
N LYS A 39 -5.32 71.78 17.95
CA LYS A 39 -6.52 71.68 18.80
C LYS A 39 -7.83 71.90 18.04
N TYR A 40 -7.81 72.68 16.96
CA TYR A 40 -9.00 73.08 16.20
C TYR A 40 -8.97 72.61 14.73
N HIS A 41 -8.16 71.59 14.39
CA HIS A 41 -7.98 71.12 13.01
C HIS A 41 -9.28 70.61 12.36
N GLU A 42 -10.22 70.06 13.14
CA GLU A 42 -11.52 69.59 12.62
C GLU A 42 -12.46 70.73 12.22
N GLN A 43 -12.35 71.90 12.87
CA GLN A 43 -13.24 73.06 12.64
C GLN A 43 -12.68 74.04 11.58
N LEU A 44 -11.35 74.12 11.46
CA LEU A 44 -10.67 75.08 10.57
C LEU A 44 -10.39 74.52 9.17
N GLY A 45 -10.49 73.20 9.00
CA GLY A 45 -10.12 72.50 7.77
C GLY A 45 -8.60 72.36 7.60
N THR A 46 -8.13 71.13 7.43
CA THR A 46 -6.70 70.82 7.28
C THR A 46 -6.06 71.51 6.08
N ASN A 47 -6.78 71.64 4.96
CA ASN A 47 -6.28 72.23 3.71
C ASN A 47 -6.06 73.75 3.83
N ALA A 48 -6.97 74.48 4.49
CA ALA A 48 -6.83 75.92 4.70
C ALA A 48 -5.64 76.25 5.61
N LEU A 49 -5.39 75.41 6.63
CA LEU A 49 -4.23 75.55 7.51
C LEU A 49 -2.92 75.26 6.76
N ILE A 50 -2.89 74.24 5.89
CA ILE A 50 -1.73 73.94 5.04
C ILE A 50 -1.38 75.13 4.15
N GLU A 51 -2.36 75.72 3.44
CA GLU A 51 -2.14 76.89 2.59
C GLU A 51 -1.56 78.08 3.35
N ILE A 52 -2.04 78.34 4.58
CA ILE A 52 -1.52 79.41 5.43
C ILE A 52 -0.05 79.15 5.76
N PHE A 53 0.30 77.97 6.28
CA PHE A 53 1.69 77.66 6.63
C PHE A 53 2.62 77.65 5.40
N GLU A 54 2.12 77.30 4.22
CA GLU A 54 2.86 77.38 2.96
C GLU A 54 3.11 78.82 2.50
N SER A 55 2.11 79.71 2.62
CA SER A 55 2.26 81.12 2.25
C SER A 55 3.39 81.81 3.01
N PHE A 56 3.61 81.41 4.28
CA PHE A 56 4.69 81.92 5.13
C PHE A 56 5.99 81.10 5.06
N LYS A 57 6.07 80.08 4.18
CA LYS A 57 7.23 79.19 4.00
C LYS A 57 7.74 78.54 5.29
N SER A 58 6.87 78.34 6.29
CA SER A 58 7.25 77.77 7.58
C SER A 58 7.12 76.25 7.58
N PHE A 59 8.13 75.58 7.01
CA PHE A 59 8.15 74.11 6.91
C PHE A 59 8.29 73.41 8.26
N GLU A 60 8.88 74.08 9.26
CA GLU A 60 9.04 73.55 10.62
C GLU A 60 7.69 73.51 11.38
N GLY A 61 6.88 74.58 11.27
CA GLY A 61 5.53 74.59 11.84
C GLY A 61 4.59 73.61 11.15
N LEU A 62 4.69 73.54 9.83
CA LEU A 62 3.94 72.56 9.03
C LEU A 62 4.29 71.13 9.43
N PHE A 63 5.57 70.83 9.69
CA PHE A 63 6.01 69.52 10.19
C PHE A 63 5.41 69.16 11.55
N TYR A 64 5.48 70.04 12.56
CA TYR A 64 4.93 69.73 13.88
C TYR A 64 3.40 69.61 13.88
N PHE A 65 2.72 70.44 13.09
CA PHE A 65 1.27 70.38 12.93
C PHE A 65 0.84 69.08 12.23
N LEU A 66 1.40 68.82 11.04
CA LEU A 66 1.05 67.65 10.26
C LEU A 66 1.49 66.34 10.94
N GLY A 67 2.60 66.31 11.66
CA GLY A 67 3.04 65.12 12.40
C GLY A 67 2.07 64.68 13.50
N SER A 68 1.28 65.62 14.05
CA SER A 68 0.22 65.30 15.01
C SER A 68 -1.04 64.73 14.35
N ILE A 69 -1.25 65.01 13.07
CA ILE A 69 -2.48 64.70 12.33
C ILE A 69 -2.28 63.53 11.36
N VAL A 70 -1.06 63.29 10.87
CA VAL A 70 -0.74 62.30 9.83
C VAL A 70 -1.12 60.86 10.22
N ASN A 71 -1.10 60.53 11.51
CA ASN A 71 -1.51 59.21 12.01
C ASN A 71 -3.04 58.99 11.96
N PHE A 72 -3.83 60.07 11.94
CA PHE A 72 -5.29 60.02 11.98
C PHE A 72 -5.94 60.40 10.63
N SER A 73 -5.27 61.21 9.82
CA SER A 73 -5.77 61.64 8.51
C SER A 73 -5.50 60.60 7.42
N GLN A 74 -6.50 60.34 6.58
CA GLN A 74 -6.41 59.46 5.42
C GLN A 74 -6.29 60.24 4.09
N GLU A 75 -6.14 61.57 4.13
CA GLU A 75 -6.09 62.39 2.92
C GLU A 75 -4.70 62.37 2.24
N PRO A 76 -4.62 62.01 0.94
CA PRO A 76 -3.33 61.89 0.22
C PRO A 76 -2.48 63.16 0.21
N GLU A 77 -3.13 64.32 0.17
CA GLU A 77 -2.47 65.62 0.12
C GLU A 77 -1.75 65.96 1.44
N VAL A 78 -2.38 65.63 2.57
CA VAL A 78 -1.80 65.82 3.92
C VAL A 78 -0.52 65.00 4.07
N HIS A 79 -0.53 63.74 3.62
CA HIS A 79 0.64 62.85 3.63
C HIS A 79 1.75 63.35 2.71
N PHE A 80 1.42 63.78 1.49
CA PHE A 80 2.40 64.35 0.54
C PHE A 80 3.07 65.61 1.08
N LYS A 81 2.27 66.54 1.62
CA LYS A 81 2.77 67.81 2.20
C LYS A 81 3.61 67.57 3.46
N TYR A 82 3.27 66.56 4.26
CA TYR A 82 4.07 66.17 5.41
C TYR A 82 5.45 65.64 4.98
N ILE A 83 5.50 64.76 3.97
CA ILE A 83 6.77 64.27 3.39
C ILE A 83 7.60 65.44 2.86
N GLN A 84 6.99 66.39 2.16
CA GLN A 84 7.67 67.59 1.66
C GLN A 84 8.25 68.46 2.79
N ALA A 85 7.49 68.66 3.87
CA ALA A 85 7.94 69.42 5.04
C ALA A 85 9.11 68.70 5.74
N ALA A 86 8.98 67.39 5.98
CA ALA A 86 10.00 66.56 6.61
C ALA A 86 11.31 66.49 5.81
N CYS A 87 11.22 66.48 4.47
CA CYS A 87 12.40 66.55 3.59
C CYS A 87 13.14 67.89 3.73
N LYS A 88 12.40 69.00 3.79
CA LYS A 88 12.98 70.35 3.92
C LYS A 88 13.54 70.64 5.31
N THR A 89 13.00 70.01 6.35
CA THR A 89 13.53 70.11 7.74
C THR A 89 14.70 69.15 7.99
N GLY A 90 15.02 68.26 7.03
CA GLY A 90 16.13 67.31 7.14
C GLY A 90 15.85 66.11 8.05
N GLN A 91 14.60 65.88 8.44
CA GLN A 91 14.22 64.75 9.31
C GLN A 91 13.98 63.46 8.50
N VAL A 92 15.06 62.86 8.01
CA VAL A 92 15.03 61.66 7.13
C VAL A 92 14.36 60.42 7.76
N LYS A 93 14.45 60.25 9.09
CA LYS A 93 13.86 59.11 9.81
C LYS A 93 12.33 59.13 9.81
N GLU A 94 11.73 60.31 9.89
CA GLU A 94 10.28 60.44 9.89
C GLU A 94 9.73 60.26 8.47
N VAL A 95 10.48 60.69 7.45
CA VAL A 95 10.18 60.39 6.04
C VAL A 95 10.19 58.87 5.82
N GLU A 96 11.21 58.17 6.31
CA GLU A 96 11.29 56.71 6.23
C GLU A 96 10.08 56.03 6.89
N ARG A 97 9.72 56.51 8.09
CA ARG A 97 8.60 55.99 8.88
C ARG A 97 7.28 56.15 8.11
N ILE A 98 6.97 57.32 7.59
CA ILE A 98 5.72 57.55 6.85
C ILE A 98 5.67 56.77 5.55
N CYS A 99 6.78 56.73 4.79
CA CYS A 99 6.88 55.92 3.59
C CYS A 99 6.64 54.42 3.88
N ARG A 100 6.94 53.96 5.10
CA ARG A 100 6.70 52.59 5.57
C ARG A 100 5.30 52.39 6.18
N GLU A 101 4.76 53.34 6.92
CA GLU A 101 3.52 53.14 7.70
C GLU A 101 2.26 53.56 6.94
N SER A 102 2.37 54.51 6.02
CA SER A 102 1.20 55.10 5.35
C SER A 102 0.97 54.51 3.95
N ASN A 103 -0.28 54.22 3.60
CA ASN A 103 -0.70 53.72 2.27
C ASN A 103 -1.53 54.75 1.48
N CYS A 104 -1.69 55.96 2.01
CA CYS A 104 -2.66 56.94 1.51
C CYS A 104 -2.04 57.97 0.55
N TYR A 105 -0.74 57.95 0.26
CA TYR A 105 -0.09 58.93 -0.63
C TYR A 105 -0.02 58.46 -2.09
N GLU A 106 -0.02 59.42 -3.04
CA GLU A 106 0.21 59.13 -4.46
C GLU A 106 1.68 58.77 -4.72
N PRO A 107 1.99 57.52 -5.10
CA PRO A 107 3.37 57.02 -5.14
C PRO A 107 4.21 57.66 -6.25
N GLU A 108 3.61 58.02 -7.39
CA GLU A 108 4.32 58.64 -8.52
C GLU A 108 4.78 60.07 -8.21
N ARG A 109 3.91 60.88 -7.58
CA ARG A 109 4.27 62.25 -7.14
C ARG A 109 5.34 62.23 -6.06
N VAL A 110 5.23 61.34 -5.08
CA VAL A 110 6.24 61.18 -4.03
C VAL A 110 7.58 60.72 -4.62
N LYS A 111 7.56 59.74 -5.54
CA LYS A 111 8.76 59.26 -6.25
C LYS A 111 9.46 60.37 -7.02
N ASN A 112 8.73 61.16 -7.81
CA ASN A 112 9.32 62.26 -8.59
C ASN A 112 9.89 63.35 -7.68
N PHE A 113 9.17 63.70 -6.60
CA PHE A 113 9.66 64.67 -5.62
C PHE A 113 10.92 64.19 -4.89
N LEU A 114 10.97 62.92 -4.48
CA LEU A 114 12.15 62.34 -3.82
C LEU A 114 13.36 62.22 -4.76
N LYS A 115 13.14 61.99 -6.07
CA LYS A 115 14.19 62.04 -7.09
C LYS A 115 14.77 63.46 -7.22
N GLU A 116 13.93 64.49 -7.18
CA GLU A 116 14.38 65.89 -7.25
C GLU A 116 15.08 66.35 -5.96
N ALA A 117 14.58 65.92 -4.80
CA ALA A 117 15.05 66.38 -3.50
C ALA A 117 16.45 65.88 -3.10
N LYS A 118 16.96 64.82 -3.76
CA LYS A 118 18.31 64.25 -3.55
C LYS A 118 18.73 64.18 -2.08
N LEU A 119 17.94 63.46 -1.29
CA LEU A 119 18.20 63.27 0.15
C LEU A 119 19.57 62.60 0.40
N THR A 120 20.16 62.90 1.57
CA THR A 120 21.42 62.30 2.05
C THR A 120 21.30 60.81 2.31
N ASP A 121 20.10 60.32 2.64
CA ASP A 121 19.77 58.91 2.72
C ASP A 121 18.69 58.59 1.69
N GLN A 122 18.97 57.66 0.78
CA GLN A 122 18.07 57.27 -0.29
C GLN A 122 17.18 56.08 0.08
N LEU A 123 17.29 55.56 1.31
CA LEU A 123 16.41 54.52 1.84
C LEU A 123 14.91 54.86 1.73
N PRO A 124 14.44 56.09 1.98
CA PRO A 124 13.01 56.42 1.82
C PRO A 124 12.53 56.28 0.37
N LEU A 125 13.37 56.63 -0.62
CA LEU A 125 13.07 56.44 -2.04
C LEU A 125 13.01 54.94 -2.39
N ILE A 126 13.94 54.16 -1.84
CA ILE A 126 14.01 52.71 -2.03
C ILE A 126 12.74 52.03 -1.49
N ILE A 127 12.26 52.40 -0.31
CA ILE A 127 11.05 51.81 0.31
C ILE A 127 9.79 52.10 -0.52
N VAL A 128 9.64 53.34 -1.02
CA VAL A 128 8.50 53.71 -1.89
C VAL A 128 8.55 52.92 -3.18
N CYS A 129 9.72 52.84 -3.83
CA CYS A 129 9.89 52.10 -5.07
C CYS A 129 9.69 50.59 -4.89
N ASP A 130 10.09 50.02 -3.75
CA ASP A 130 9.88 48.60 -3.43
C ASP A 130 8.40 48.27 -3.21
N ARG A 131 7.68 49.11 -2.46
CA ARG A 131 6.26 48.89 -2.15
C ARG A 131 5.37 48.93 -3.39
N PHE A 132 5.64 49.87 -4.31
CA PHE A 132 4.80 50.13 -5.47
C PHE A 132 5.37 49.56 -6.78
N ASP A 133 6.35 48.66 -6.68
CA ASP A 133 6.92 47.89 -7.80
C ASP A 133 7.66 48.71 -8.89
N PHE A 134 8.10 49.92 -8.56
CA PHE A 134 8.90 50.78 -9.45
C PHE A 134 10.41 50.53 -9.33
N VAL A 135 10.82 49.26 -9.24
CA VAL A 135 12.21 48.86 -9.01
C VAL A 135 13.10 49.18 -10.20
N HIS A 136 12.59 49.00 -11.43
CA HIS A 136 13.35 49.26 -12.65
C HIS A 136 13.80 50.73 -12.77
N ASP A 137 12.89 51.68 -12.57
CA ASP A 137 13.18 53.11 -12.58
C ASP A 137 14.10 53.57 -11.43
N LEU A 138 14.08 52.84 -10.31
CA LEU A 138 14.97 53.09 -9.17
C LEU A 138 16.40 52.69 -9.51
N VAL A 139 16.59 51.50 -10.10
CA VAL A 139 17.90 50.97 -10.48
C VAL A 139 18.57 51.88 -11.52
N LEU A 140 17.82 52.31 -12.54
CA LEU A 140 18.29 53.26 -13.54
C LEU A 140 18.73 54.60 -12.91
N TYR A 141 17.95 55.11 -11.95
CA TYR A 141 18.27 56.37 -11.27
C TYR A 141 19.49 56.25 -10.34
N LEU A 142 19.59 55.17 -9.55
CA LEU A 142 20.71 54.92 -8.64
C LEU A 142 22.02 54.73 -9.41
N PHE A 143 21.96 54.04 -10.55
CA PHE A 143 23.12 53.81 -11.40
C PHE A 143 23.60 55.08 -12.08
N ARG A 144 22.70 55.87 -12.70
CA ARG A 144 23.05 57.15 -13.34
C ARG A 144 23.68 58.16 -12.37
N ASN A 145 23.41 58.04 -11.07
CA ASN A 145 23.98 58.90 -10.03
C ASN A 145 25.20 58.28 -9.30
N ASN A 146 25.74 57.14 -9.77
CA ASN A 146 26.88 56.43 -9.18
C ASN A 146 26.68 55.95 -7.72
N LEU A 147 25.46 55.62 -7.32
CA LEU A 147 25.11 55.25 -5.94
C LEU A 147 25.06 53.73 -5.73
N GLN A 148 26.13 53.03 -6.13
CA GLN A 148 26.22 51.57 -6.10
C GLN A 148 26.08 50.96 -4.70
N LYS A 149 26.58 51.65 -3.66
CA LYS A 149 26.47 51.22 -2.26
C LYS A 149 25.01 51.08 -1.80
N TYR A 150 24.11 51.89 -2.34
CA TYR A 150 22.69 51.83 -1.98
C TYR A 150 21.95 50.70 -2.70
N ILE A 151 22.43 50.28 -3.89
CA ILE A 151 21.95 49.08 -4.57
C ILE A 151 22.29 47.84 -3.73
N GLU A 152 23.52 47.79 -3.20
CA GLU A 152 23.95 46.71 -2.30
C GLU A 152 23.11 46.68 -1.01
N ILE A 153 22.88 47.84 -0.39
CA ILE A 153 22.04 47.94 0.81
C ILE A 153 20.59 47.53 0.52
N TYR A 154 20.04 47.88 -0.65
CA TYR A 154 18.69 47.49 -1.05
C TYR A 154 18.53 45.97 -1.09
N VAL A 155 19.47 45.31 -1.75
CA VAL A 155 19.50 43.86 -1.91
C VAL A 155 19.67 43.14 -0.57
N GLN A 156 20.52 43.67 0.32
CA GLN A 156 20.77 43.07 1.62
C GLN A 156 19.66 43.32 2.66
N LYS A 157 19.16 44.56 2.75
CA LYS A 157 18.30 45.00 3.87
C LYS A 157 16.82 45.07 3.56
N VAL A 158 16.43 45.34 2.32
CA VAL A 158 15.03 45.67 2.00
C VAL A 158 14.29 44.46 1.46
N ASN A 159 14.77 43.87 0.37
CA ASN A 159 14.14 42.68 -0.17
C ASN A 159 15.09 41.83 -1.04
N PRO A 160 15.67 40.76 -0.49
CA PRO A 160 16.52 39.83 -1.23
C PRO A 160 15.82 39.14 -2.42
N ALA A 161 14.48 39.13 -2.44
CA ALA A 161 13.70 38.44 -3.46
C ALA A 161 13.62 39.19 -4.80
N ARG A 162 13.92 40.50 -4.82
CA ARG A 162 13.86 41.35 -6.01
C ARG A 162 15.21 41.55 -6.70
N LEU A 163 16.26 40.89 -6.19
CA LEU A 163 17.60 40.85 -6.80
C LEU A 163 17.57 40.52 -8.30
N PRO A 164 16.78 39.57 -8.80
CA PRO A 164 16.83 39.22 -10.22
C PRO A 164 16.32 40.31 -11.16
N VAL A 165 15.34 41.11 -10.73
CA VAL A 165 14.83 42.26 -11.50
C VAL A 165 15.88 43.37 -11.56
N VAL A 166 16.62 43.57 -10.46
CA VAL A 166 17.73 44.52 -10.39
C VAL A 166 18.89 44.08 -11.28
N VAL A 167 19.25 42.79 -11.22
CA VAL A 167 20.30 42.22 -12.08
C VAL A 167 19.89 42.24 -13.55
N GLY A 168 18.63 41.91 -13.86
CA GLY A 168 18.09 42.00 -15.22
C GLY A 168 18.09 43.43 -15.76
N GLY A 169 17.68 44.42 -14.95
CA GLY A 169 17.74 45.84 -15.35
C GLY A 169 19.18 46.38 -15.50
N LEU A 170 20.12 45.88 -14.70
CA LEU A 170 21.55 46.24 -14.82
C LEU A 170 22.22 45.56 -16.03
N LEU A 171 21.81 44.34 -16.39
CA LEU A 171 22.33 43.62 -17.56
C LEU A 171 21.74 44.13 -18.87
N LEU A 172 20.43 44.45 -18.91
CA LEU A 172 19.71 44.69 -20.16
C LEU A 172 19.86 46.12 -20.69
N ASP A 173 19.89 47.14 -19.84
CA ASP A 173 19.80 48.55 -20.28
C ASP A 173 21.06 49.38 -20.07
N VAL A 174 22.00 48.92 -19.23
CA VAL A 174 23.15 49.71 -18.81
C VAL A 174 24.40 48.84 -18.73
N ASP A 175 24.91 48.37 -19.87
CA ASP A 175 26.19 47.66 -20.12
C ASP A 175 27.16 47.62 -18.91
N CYS A 176 26.83 46.82 -17.89
CA CYS A 176 27.56 46.78 -16.63
C CYS A 176 28.74 45.81 -16.73
N SER A 177 29.87 46.16 -16.09
CA SER A 177 31.02 45.27 -16.02
C SER A 177 30.73 44.05 -15.13
N GLU A 178 31.08 42.86 -15.64
CA GLU A 178 30.88 41.57 -14.97
C GLU A 178 31.44 41.53 -13.54
N ASP A 179 32.48 42.31 -13.25
CA ASP A 179 33.13 42.34 -11.94
C ASP A 179 32.22 42.89 -10.84
N ILE A 180 31.35 43.85 -11.16
CA ILE A 180 30.37 44.41 -10.22
C ILE A 180 29.28 43.38 -9.92
N ILE A 181 28.87 42.62 -10.94
CA ILE A 181 27.88 41.53 -10.79
C ILE A 181 28.49 40.40 -9.94
N LYS A 182 29.73 40.00 -10.23
CA LYS A 182 30.47 39.01 -9.44
C LYS A 182 30.60 39.43 -7.97
N GLN A 183 30.87 40.71 -7.71
CA GLN A 183 30.99 41.23 -6.35
C GLN A 183 29.64 41.31 -5.61
N LEU A 184 28.55 41.72 -6.29
CA LEU A 184 27.19 41.67 -5.75
C LEU A 184 26.75 40.22 -5.46
N MET A 185 27.08 39.27 -6.34
CA MET A 185 26.79 37.84 -6.17
C MET A 185 27.57 37.22 -5.01
N ALA A 186 28.83 37.60 -4.82
CA ALA A 186 29.68 37.08 -3.74
C ALA A 186 29.22 37.49 -2.34
N VAL A 187 28.51 38.63 -2.26
CA VAL A 187 28.01 39.21 -1.02
C VAL A 187 26.65 38.63 -0.63
N VAL A 188 25.81 38.28 -1.60
CA VAL A 188 24.47 37.70 -1.39
C VAL A 188 24.55 36.17 -1.34
N ARG A 189 25.24 35.65 -0.34
CA ARG A 189 25.50 34.20 -0.18
C ARG A 189 24.26 33.34 0.16
N GLY A 190 23.06 33.93 0.23
CA GLY A 190 21.87 33.29 0.81
C GLY A 190 20.64 33.09 -0.09
N THR A 191 20.52 33.79 -1.23
CA THR A 191 19.27 33.81 -2.03
C THR A 191 19.46 33.40 -3.49
N PHE A 192 20.32 32.42 -3.75
CA PHE A 192 20.54 31.85 -5.09
C PHE A 192 19.34 31.07 -5.66
N ILE A 193 18.29 30.82 -4.87
CA ILE A 193 17.09 30.05 -5.27
C ILE A 193 16.27 30.78 -6.37
N ILE A 194 16.41 32.10 -6.49
CA ILE A 194 15.55 32.97 -7.32
C ILE A 194 16.19 33.33 -8.68
N PHE A 195 17.49 33.05 -8.84
CA PHE A 195 18.23 33.28 -10.08
C PHE A 195 17.63 32.55 -11.31
N PRO A 196 17.24 31.26 -11.22
CA PRO A 196 16.80 30.47 -12.37
C PRO A 196 15.41 30.86 -12.89
N THR A 197 14.50 31.26 -12.00
CA THR A 197 13.13 31.63 -12.38
C THR A 197 13.09 32.91 -13.21
N SER A 198 14.06 33.81 -13.03
CA SER A 198 14.14 35.06 -13.79
C SER A 198 14.82 34.92 -15.15
N PHE A 199 15.80 34.02 -15.29
CA PHE A 199 16.38 33.71 -16.61
C PHE A 199 15.41 32.95 -17.50
N MET A 200 14.59 32.05 -16.92
CA MET A 200 13.51 31.40 -17.68
C MET A 200 12.42 32.38 -18.13
N ALA A 201 12.19 33.47 -17.40
CA ALA A 201 11.26 34.53 -17.81
C ALA A 201 11.83 35.46 -18.90
N ALA A 202 13.15 35.49 -19.08
CA ALA A 202 13.86 36.28 -20.09
C ALA A 202 14.10 35.54 -21.42
N ASP A 203 13.58 34.32 -21.57
CA ASP A 203 13.58 33.50 -22.79
C ASP A 203 14.97 33.24 -23.43
N MET A 204 16.02 33.17 -22.60
CA MET A 204 17.41 32.91 -23.03
C MET A 204 17.99 31.67 -22.31
N PRO A 205 17.61 30.43 -22.72
CA PRO A 205 18.03 29.21 -22.03
C PRO A 205 19.47 28.77 -22.32
N ASN A 206 20.04 29.17 -23.46
CA ASN A 206 21.38 28.71 -23.89
C ASN A 206 22.52 29.37 -23.09
N GLU A 207 22.41 30.67 -22.79
CA GLU A 207 23.37 31.39 -21.95
C GLU A 207 23.31 30.91 -20.50
N LEU A 208 22.11 30.53 -20.02
CA LEU A 208 21.91 29.93 -18.71
C LEU A 208 22.58 28.55 -18.62
N ILE A 209 22.53 27.73 -19.68
CA ILE A 209 23.23 26.43 -19.71
C ILE A 209 24.75 26.62 -19.64
N GLU A 210 25.33 27.52 -20.44
CA GLU A 210 26.80 27.73 -20.43
C GLU A 210 27.31 28.24 -19.07
N LEU A 211 26.53 29.11 -18.43
CA LEU A 211 26.86 29.66 -17.11
C LEU A 211 26.68 28.61 -16.00
N LEU A 212 25.62 27.78 -16.08
CA LEU A 212 25.41 26.65 -15.15
C LEU A 212 26.45 25.55 -15.35
N GLU A 213 26.87 25.25 -16.58
CA GLU A 213 27.95 24.31 -16.88
C GLU A 213 29.25 24.77 -16.21
N LYS A 214 29.67 26.03 -16.37
CA LYS A 214 30.89 26.56 -15.74
C LYS A 214 30.81 26.59 -14.20
N ILE A 215 29.62 26.80 -13.62
CA ILE A 215 29.46 26.82 -12.16
C ILE A 215 29.43 25.39 -11.58
N VAL A 216 28.71 24.47 -12.20
CA VAL A 216 28.47 23.12 -11.66
C VAL A 216 29.61 22.17 -12.03
N LEU A 217 30.25 22.34 -13.19
CA LEU A 217 31.31 21.44 -13.66
C LEU A 217 32.72 21.89 -13.27
N ASP A 218 33.01 23.21 -13.19
CA ASP A 218 34.38 23.70 -12.93
C ASP A 218 34.63 24.13 -11.47
N ASN A 219 33.60 24.49 -10.69
CA ASN A 219 33.76 24.93 -9.30
C ASN A 219 33.37 23.85 -8.28
N SER A 220 34.39 23.30 -7.60
CA SER A 220 34.27 22.19 -6.63
C SER A 220 33.45 22.48 -5.37
N VAL A 221 33.00 23.72 -5.15
CA VAL A 221 32.21 24.12 -3.96
C VAL A 221 30.71 24.01 -4.24
N PHE A 222 30.30 24.10 -5.51
CA PHE A 222 28.89 24.12 -5.90
C PHE A 222 28.43 22.88 -6.67
N SER A 223 29.38 21.98 -7.02
CA SER A 223 29.09 20.69 -7.64
C SER A 223 28.07 19.89 -6.85
N ASP A 224 28.04 20.01 -5.52
CA ASP A 224 27.24 19.14 -4.65
C ASP A 224 25.83 19.67 -4.36
N HIS A 225 25.43 20.81 -4.94
CA HIS A 225 24.10 21.37 -4.65
C HIS A 225 23.00 20.77 -5.51
N ARG A 226 22.09 20.05 -4.84
CA ARG A 226 20.96 19.34 -5.48
C ARG A 226 20.08 20.19 -6.38
N ASN A 227 19.75 21.40 -5.95
CA ASN A 227 18.88 22.28 -6.74
C ASN A 227 19.55 22.75 -8.04
N LEU A 228 20.88 22.98 -8.02
CA LEU A 228 21.62 23.40 -9.22
C LEU A 228 21.74 22.27 -10.24
N GLN A 229 21.98 21.04 -9.76
CA GLN A 229 21.98 19.86 -10.61
C GLN A 229 20.60 19.60 -11.24
N ASN A 230 19.52 19.71 -10.44
CA ASN A 230 18.14 19.61 -10.95
C ASN A 230 17.88 20.64 -12.04
N LEU A 231 18.27 21.90 -11.80
CA LEU A 231 18.04 23.00 -12.74
C LEU A 231 18.83 22.83 -14.04
N LEU A 232 20.09 22.38 -13.98
CA LEU A 232 20.88 22.10 -15.18
C LEU A 232 20.19 21.03 -16.04
N ILE A 233 19.78 19.91 -15.44
CA ILE A 233 19.12 18.82 -16.17
C ILE A 233 17.76 19.25 -16.71
N LEU A 234 16.94 19.95 -15.92
CA LEU A 234 15.61 20.42 -16.35
C LEU A 234 15.69 21.48 -17.45
N THR A 235 16.70 22.35 -17.41
CA THR A 235 16.92 23.36 -18.45
C THR A 235 17.43 22.71 -19.73
N ALA A 236 18.35 21.74 -19.62
CA ALA A 236 18.81 20.94 -20.74
C ALA A 236 17.66 20.15 -21.39
N ILE A 237 16.77 19.53 -20.60
CA ILE A 237 15.59 18.81 -21.11
C ILE A 237 14.70 19.72 -21.99
N LYS A 238 14.57 21.00 -21.63
CA LYS A 238 13.75 21.96 -22.37
C LYS A 238 14.45 22.58 -23.58
N ALA A 239 15.77 22.79 -23.52
CA ALA A 239 16.50 23.57 -24.52
C ALA A 239 17.48 22.75 -25.38
N ASP A 240 18.23 21.82 -24.81
CA ASP A 240 19.19 20.97 -25.53
C ASP A 240 19.14 19.52 -25.05
N LYS A 241 18.37 18.72 -25.77
CA LYS A 241 18.13 17.29 -25.49
C LYS A 241 19.38 16.43 -25.63
N SER A 242 20.39 16.87 -26.40
CA SER A 242 21.57 16.04 -26.71
C SER A 242 22.53 15.87 -25.53
N ARG A 243 22.55 16.84 -24.61
CA ARG A 243 23.50 16.88 -23.48
C ARG A 243 22.92 16.35 -22.17
N VAL A 244 21.61 16.15 -22.11
CA VAL A 244 20.89 15.64 -20.92
C VAL A 244 21.49 14.33 -20.42
N MET A 245 21.86 13.43 -21.35
CA MET A 245 22.47 12.14 -21.03
C MET A 245 23.87 12.26 -20.41
N GLU A 246 24.67 13.25 -20.85
CA GLU A 246 25.99 13.51 -20.26
C GLU A 246 25.83 14.02 -18.82
N TYR A 247 24.90 14.94 -18.58
CA TYR A 247 24.65 15.48 -17.25
C TYR A 247 24.11 14.42 -16.29
N ILE A 248 23.19 13.56 -16.73
CA ILE A 248 22.67 12.44 -15.91
C ILE A 248 23.79 11.48 -15.47
N ASN A 249 24.80 11.26 -16.31
CA ASN A 249 25.92 10.38 -16.00
C ASN A 249 26.97 11.05 -15.09
N ARG A 250 27.17 12.36 -15.22
CA ARG A 250 28.20 13.11 -14.47
C ARG A 250 27.70 13.66 -13.12
N LEU A 251 26.40 13.82 -12.96
CA LEU A 251 25.78 14.38 -11.75
C LEU A 251 25.26 13.28 -10.82
N ASP A 252 25.54 13.41 -9.52
CA ASP A 252 25.23 12.38 -8.52
C ASP A 252 24.15 12.79 -7.50
N ASN A 253 23.89 14.09 -7.35
CA ASN A 253 23.02 14.63 -6.29
C ASN A 253 21.85 15.40 -6.88
N TYR A 254 20.97 14.76 -7.65
CA TYR A 254 19.75 15.38 -8.19
C TYR A 254 18.48 14.60 -7.79
N ASP A 255 17.31 15.22 -7.90
CA ASP A 255 16.02 14.62 -7.55
C ASP A 255 15.50 13.73 -8.69
N ALA A 256 15.86 12.44 -8.62
CA ALA A 256 15.52 11.45 -9.64
C ALA A 256 14.03 11.37 -10.00
N PRO A 257 13.06 11.26 -9.06
CA PRO A 257 11.64 11.14 -9.41
C PRO A 257 11.09 12.37 -10.13
N ASP A 258 11.41 13.58 -9.67
CA ASP A 258 10.88 14.80 -10.28
C ASP A 258 11.48 15.07 -11.67
N VAL A 259 12.80 14.87 -11.80
CA VAL A 259 13.50 15.05 -13.09
C VAL A 259 13.03 14.01 -14.10
N ALA A 260 12.81 12.77 -13.68
CA ALA A 260 12.37 11.71 -14.59
C ALA A 260 10.90 11.85 -15.02
N ASN A 261 10.01 12.31 -14.14
CA ASN A 261 8.62 12.65 -14.51
C ASN A 261 8.57 13.76 -15.57
N ILE A 262 9.45 14.76 -15.45
CA ILE A 262 9.54 15.85 -16.42
C ILE A 262 10.17 15.37 -17.74
N ALA A 263 11.12 14.43 -17.70
CA ALA A 263 11.66 13.79 -18.90
C ALA A 263 10.61 12.97 -19.66
N ILE A 264 9.75 12.20 -18.95
CA ILE A 264 8.63 11.46 -19.54
C ILE A 264 7.65 12.40 -20.25
N ASN A 265 7.26 13.50 -19.60
CA ASN A 265 6.35 14.49 -20.19
C ASN A 265 6.90 15.12 -21.47
N ASN A 266 8.22 15.15 -21.64
CA ASN A 266 8.91 15.70 -22.82
C ASN A 266 9.33 14.63 -23.85
N SER A 267 8.83 13.39 -23.74
CA SER A 267 9.13 12.24 -24.62
C SER A 267 10.59 11.77 -24.63
N LEU A 268 11.34 12.05 -23.56
CA LEU A 268 12.73 11.63 -23.37
C LEU A 268 12.78 10.36 -22.51
N PHE A 269 12.41 9.24 -23.13
CA PHE A 269 12.25 7.96 -22.43
C PHE A 269 13.59 7.29 -22.09
N GLU A 270 14.65 7.54 -22.87
CA GLU A 270 15.98 6.96 -22.63
C GLU A 270 16.67 7.62 -21.44
N GLU A 271 16.55 8.94 -21.33
CA GLU A 271 17.08 9.76 -20.24
C GLU A 271 16.29 9.52 -18.95
N ALA A 272 14.95 9.44 -19.03
CA ALA A 272 14.11 9.03 -17.90
C ALA A 272 14.53 7.64 -17.41
N PHE A 273 14.75 6.69 -18.32
CA PHE A 273 15.19 5.33 -17.98
C PHE A 273 16.59 5.32 -17.35
N ALA A 274 17.52 6.18 -17.78
CA ALA A 274 18.85 6.29 -17.17
C ALA A 274 18.84 6.96 -15.78
N ILE A 275 17.91 7.87 -15.54
CA ILE A 275 17.68 8.44 -14.20
C ILE A 275 17.09 7.36 -13.27
N PHE A 276 16.08 6.64 -13.75
CA PHE A 276 15.47 5.53 -13.02
C PHE A 276 16.41 4.33 -12.84
N LYS A 277 17.37 4.11 -13.75
CA LYS A 277 18.50 3.16 -13.65
C LYS A 277 19.35 3.40 -12.40
N LYS A 278 19.41 4.62 -11.88
CA LYS A 278 20.18 4.98 -10.68
C LYS A 278 19.34 4.93 -9.39
N PHE A 279 18.02 5.08 -9.48
CA PHE A 279 17.10 5.13 -8.35
C PHE A 279 15.85 4.30 -8.65
N GLU A 280 15.95 2.97 -8.50
CA GLU A 280 14.94 1.92 -8.21
C GLU A 280 13.43 2.12 -8.54
N VAL A 281 13.01 3.03 -9.41
CA VAL A 281 11.58 3.40 -9.55
C VAL A 281 11.02 3.03 -10.93
N LEU A 282 10.47 1.81 -10.92
CA LEU A 282 9.23 1.33 -11.54
C LEU A 282 9.02 1.26 -13.06
N ILE A 283 8.85 -0.01 -13.46
CA ILE A 283 8.42 -0.59 -14.73
C ILE A 283 6.87 -0.55 -14.91
N ASP A 284 6.11 0.13 -14.05
CA ASP A 284 4.63 0.10 -14.09
C ASP A 284 4.03 0.81 -15.33
N HIS A 285 4.76 1.72 -15.96
CA HIS A 285 4.30 2.47 -17.13
C HIS A 285 4.81 1.94 -18.48
N VAL A 286 5.75 1.00 -18.49
CA VAL A 286 6.36 0.49 -19.72
C VAL A 286 5.83 -0.90 -20.00
N LYS A 287 4.80 -0.98 -20.86
CA LYS A 287 4.16 -2.22 -21.34
C LYS A 287 5.05 -3.12 -22.21
N ASN A 288 6.37 -3.11 -22.01
CA ASN A 288 7.33 -3.83 -22.85
C ASN A 288 8.14 -4.82 -21.99
N PHE A 289 7.54 -5.99 -21.72
CA PHE A 289 8.10 -7.03 -20.84
C PHE A 289 9.39 -7.64 -21.37
N ASP A 290 9.56 -7.73 -22.69
CA ASP A 290 10.78 -8.27 -23.30
C ASP A 290 12.00 -7.42 -22.90
N ARG A 291 11.83 -6.10 -22.90
CA ARG A 291 12.88 -5.16 -22.47
C ARG A 291 13.13 -5.20 -20.97
N ALA A 292 12.06 -5.39 -20.18
CA ALA A 292 12.17 -5.53 -18.73
C ALA A 292 12.86 -6.85 -18.33
N TYR A 293 12.66 -7.92 -19.11
CA TYR A 293 13.35 -9.20 -18.95
C TYR A 293 14.85 -9.08 -19.30
N GLU A 294 15.18 -8.47 -20.44
CA GLU A 294 16.58 -8.21 -20.82
C GLU A 294 17.31 -7.35 -19.77
N PHE A 295 16.61 -6.37 -19.18
CA PHE A 295 17.14 -5.56 -18.09
C PHE A 295 17.39 -6.38 -16.82
N ALA A 296 16.41 -7.19 -16.41
CA ALA A 296 16.54 -8.06 -15.25
C ALA A 296 17.69 -9.07 -15.41
N GLU A 297 17.92 -9.57 -16.62
CA GLU A 297 19.06 -10.44 -16.96
C GLU A 297 20.41 -9.72 -16.89
N ARG A 298 20.47 -8.45 -17.30
CA ARG A 298 21.70 -7.64 -17.21
C ARG A 298 22.05 -7.22 -15.79
N CYS A 299 21.06 -6.83 -15.00
CA CYS A 299 21.26 -6.38 -13.63
C CYS A 299 21.46 -7.55 -12.66
N ASN A 300 20.75 -8.66 -12.89
CA ASN A 300 20.77 -9.86 -12.07
C ASN A 300 20.59 -9.61 -10.55
N GLU A 301 19.81 -8.59 -10.21
CA GLU A 301 19.49 -8.23 -8.83
C GLU A 301 18.14 -8.87 -8.41
N PRO A 302 18.05 -9.53 -7.24
CA PRO A 302 16.82 -10.18 -6.78
C PRO A 302 15.60 -9.24 -6.73
N ALA A 303 15.80 -8.01 -6.27
CA ALA A 303 14.73 -7.01 -6.13
C ALA A 303 14.08 -6.67 -7.48
N VAL A 304 14.88 -6.58 -8.55
CA VAL A 304 14.41 -6.27 -9.91
C VAL A 304 13.60 -7.43 -10.47
N TRP A 305 14.06 -8.66 -10.26
CA TRP A 305 13.32 -9.86 -10.68
C TRP A 305 11.97 -9.99 -9.98
N SER A 306 11.88 -9.66 -8.69
CA SER A 306 10.62 -9.66 -7.95
C SER A 306 9.63 -8.63 -8.47
N LEU A 307 10.11 -7.42 -8.77
CA LEU A 307 9.26 -6.37 -9.34
C LEU A 307 8.72 -6.75 -10.73
N LEU A 308 9.59 -7.32 -11.58
CA LEU A 308 9.19 -7.85 -12.88
C LEU A 308 8.13 -8.95 -12.73
N ALA A 309 8.36 -9.89 -11.81
CA ALA A 309 7.44 -10.99 -11.56
C ALA A 309 6.07 -10.50 -11.05
N HIS A 310 6.04 -9.47 -10.21
CA HIS A 310 4.81 -8.81 -9.77
C HIS A 310 4.01 -8.23 -10.95
N ALA A 311 4.69 -7.51 -11.85
CA ALA A 311 4.06 -6.91 -13.03
C ALA A 311 3.56 -7.99 -14.02
N GLN A 312 4.33 -9.05 -14.23
CA GLN A 312 3.95 -10.18 -15.09
C GLN A 312 2.72 -10.93 -14.55
N LEU A 313 2.65 -11.13 -13.22
CA LEU A 313 1.51 -11.78 -12.58
C LEU A 313 0.23 -10.95 -12.70
N ALA A 314 0.33 -9.61 -12.58
CA ALA A 314 -0.81 -8.71 -12.73
C ALA A 314 -1.40 -8.71 -14.15
N GLN A 315 -0.59 -9.03 -15.17
CA GLN A 315 -1.04 -9.13 -16.57
C GLN A 315 -1.46 -10.54 -17.00
N GLY A 316 -1.28 -11.55 -16.15
CA GLY A 316 -1.69 -12.93 -16.43
C GLY A 316 -0.63 -13.81 -17.12
N SER A 317 0.60 -13.31 -17.30
CA SER A 317 1.75 -14.09 -17.80
C SER A 317 2.35 -14.94 -16.67
N ILE A 318 1.64 -16.01 -16.29
CA ILE A 318 1.92 -16.77 -15.05
C ILE A 318 3.21 -17.58 -15.14
N LYS A 319 3.53 -18.17 -16.30
CA LYS A 319 4.74 -18.99 -16.47
C LYS A 319 6.00 -18.15 -16.33
N GLU A 320 6.04 -17.04 -17.05
CA GLU A 320 7.16 -16.10 -17.02
C GLU A 320 7.28 -15.43 -15.64
N ALA A 321 6.15 -15.10 -15.00
CA ALA A 321 6.15 -14.57 -13.65
C ALA A 321 6.79 -15.56 -12.66
N ILE A 322 6.42 -16.85 -12.74
CA ILE A 322 6.98 -17.90 -11.88
C ILE A 322 8.48 -18.07 -12.13
N ASP A 323 8.94 -18.04 -13.38
CA ASP A 323 10.38 -18.03 -13.72
C ASP A 323 11.11 -16.84 -13.08
N SER A 324 10.55 -15.64 -13.22
CA SER A 324 11.12 -14.42 -12.65
C SER A 324 11.16 -14.48 -11.11
N TYR A 325 10.12 -14.99 -10.46
CA TYR A 325 10.11 -15.19 -9.00
C TYR A 325 11.13 -16.23 -8.53
N VAL A 326 11.31 -17.32 -9.27
CA VAL A 326 12.32 -18.33 -8.93
C VAL A 326 13.72 -17.73 -9.03
N LYS A 327 13.98 -16.89 -10.03
CA LYS A 327 15.24 -16.13 -10.15
C LYS A 327 15.43 -15.12 -9.02
N ALA A 328 14.40 -14.35 -8.68
CA ALA A 328 14.41 -13.45 -7.52
C ALA A 328 14.59 -14.19 -6.20
N SER A 329 14.21 -15.47 -6.18
CA SER A 329 14.11 -16.30 -4.99
C SER A 329 13.22 -15.68 -3.90
N ASP A 330 12.20 -14.89 -4.21
CA ASP A 330 11.40 -14.22 -3.17
C ASP A 330 10.08 -14.95 -2.87
N PRO A 331 9.80 -15.33 -1.61
CA PRO A 331 8.54 -15.99 -1.23
C PRO A 331 7.35 -15.03 -1.04
N SER A 332 7.57 -13.71 -1.08
CA SER A 332 6.71 -12.66 -0.49
C SER A 332 5.24 -12.68 -0.94
N ARG A 333 4.95 -13.15 -2.15
CA ARG A 333 3.57 -13.21 -2.71
C ARG A 333 3.15 -14.63 -3.09
N PHE A 334 3.52 -15.64 -2.29
CA PHE A 334 3.18 -17.04 -2.59
C PHE A 334 1.68 -17.27 -2.79
N GLN A 335 0.80 -16.61 -2.05
CA GLN A 335 -0.65 -16.82 -2.15
C GLN A 335 -1.21 -16.39 -3.53
N ALA A 336 -0.82 -15.20 -4.00
CA ALA A 336 -1.25 -14.71 -5.31
C ALA A 336 -0.69 -15.59 -6.44
N VAL A 337 0.55 -16.07 -6.30
CA VAL A 337 1.17 -17.01 -7.26
C VAL A 337 0.45 -18.36 -7.25
N SER A 338 0.11 -18.91 -6.08
CA SER A 338 -0.60 -20.20 -5.98
C SER A 338 -2.02 -20.13 -6.54
N GLU A 339 -2.75 -19.05 -6.28
CA GLU A 339 -4.11 -18.86 -6.83
C GLU A 339 -4.06 -18.70 -8.36
N ALA A 340 -3.15 -17.88 -8.87
CA ALA A 340 -2.96 -17.69 -10.31
C ALA A 340 -2.52 -18.99 -11.01
N ALA A 341 -1.59 -19.74 -10.42
CA ALA A 341 -1.15 -21.03 -10.93
C ALA A 341 -2.27 -22.07 -10.91
N SER A 342 -3.08 -22.09 -9.85
CA SER A 342 -4.25 -22.98 -9.74
C SER A 342 -5.28 -22.72 -10.84
N ASN A 343 -5.54 -21.44 -11.15
CA ASN A 343 -6.47 -21.05 -12.20
C ASN A 343 -5.96 -21.35 -13.61
N SER A 344 -4.66 -21.29 -13.83
CA SER A 344 -4.04 -21.59 -15.13
C SER A 344 -3.70 -23.06 -15.34
N GLY A 345 -3.75 -23.87 -14.28
CA GLY A 345 -3.41 -25.31 -14.33
C GLY A 345 -1.92 -25.61 -14.49
N ASN A 346 -1.04 -24.60 -14.37
CA ASN A 346 0.41 -24.76 -14.51
C ASN A 346 1.05 -25.23 -13.18
N TRP A 347 0.75 -26.47 -12.79
CA TRP A 347 1.20 -27.03 -11.51
C TRP A 347 2.70 -27.37 -11.47
N GLU A 348 3.33 -27.68 -12.61
CA GLU A 348 4.76 -28.04 -12.67
C GLU A 348 5.66 -26.86 -12.32
N ASP A 349 5.38 -25.68 -12.90
CA ASP A 349 6.11 -24.45 -12.62
C ASP A 349 5.89 -24.01 -11.16
N LEU A 350 4.67 -24.19 -10.65
CA LEU A 350 4.33 -23.92 -9.25
C LEU A 350 5.13 -24.80 -8.29
N VAL A 351 5.30 -26.10 -8.57
CA VAL A 351 6.14 -26.99 -7.75
C VAL A 351 7.56 -26.42 -7.62
N ARG A 352 8.15 -25.96 -8.72
CA ARG A 352 9.51 -25.38 -8.71
C ARG A 352 9.58 -24.10 -7.85
N TYR A 353 8.58 -23.23 -7.96
CA TYR A 353 8.48 -22.03 -7.12
C TYR A 353 8.32 -22.37 -5.64
N LEU A 354 7.42 -23.30 -5.29
CA LEU A 354 7.16 -23.71 -3.92
C LEU A 354 8.35 -24.46 -3.31
N GLN A 355 9.12 -25.23 -4.09
CA GLN A 355 10.38 -25.84 -3.64
C GLN A 355 11.44 -24.77 -3.30
N MET A 356 11.56 -23.72 -4.12
CA MET A 356 12.41 -22.57 -3.80
C MET A 356 11.91 -21.87 -2.53
N ALA A 357 10.61 -21.60 -2.44
CA ALA A 357 9.99 -20.93 -1.30
C ALA A 357 10.24 -21.73 0.00
N ARG A 358 10.12 -23.06 0.00
CA ARG A 358 10.41 -23.95 1.14
C ARG A 358 11.85 -23.78 1.67
N LYS A 359 12.82 -23.51 0.80
CA LYS A 359 14.23 -23.32 1.22
C LYS A 359 14.42 -22.02 2.01
N LYS A 360 13.62 -20.99 1.75
CA LYS A 360 13.72 -19.67 2.40
C LYS A 360 12.71 -19.48 3.54
N ALA A 361 11.49 -19.95 3.35
CA ALA A 361 10.38 -19.84 4.31
C ALA A 361 9.68 -21.19 4.46
N ARG A 362 9.76 -21.77 5.65
CA ARG A 362 9.01 -23.00 6.02
C ARG A 362 7.69 -22.62 6.66
N GLU A 363 6.76 -22.12 5.85
CA GLU A 363 5.40 -21.83 6.28
C GLU A 363 4.49 -23.03 6.00
N THR A 364 3.58 -23.31 6.94
CA THR A 364 2.61 -24.43 6.84
C THR A 364 1.73 -24.35 5.59
N PHE A 365 1.40 -23.13 5.14
CA PHE A 365 0.63 -22.92 3.92
C PHE A 365 1.39 -23.35 2.65
N ILE A 366 2.67 -22.96 2.56
CA ILE A 366 3.55 -23.32 1.44
C ILE A 366 3.72 -24.85 1.39
N GLU A 367 3.84 -25.48 2.54
CA GLU A 367 3.91 -26.94 2.67
C GLU A 367 2.61 -27.60 2.18
N SER A 368 1.42 -27.09 2.55
CA SER A 368 0.13 -27.65 2.07
C SER A 368 -0.01 -27.56 0.56
N GLU A 369 0.28 -26.40 -0.02
CA GLU A 369 0.15 -26.20 -1.45
C GLU A 369 1.19 -27.00 -2.22
N LEU A 370 2.41 -27.18 -1.68
CA LEU A 370 3.43 -28.01 -2.30
C LEU A 370 3.04 -29.50 -2.31
N ALA A 371 2.58 -30.04 -1.16
CA ALA A 371 2.12 -31.42 -1.07
C ALA A 371 0.96 -31.68 -2.04
N PHE A 372 0.04 -30.73 -2.13
CA PHE A 372 -1.08 -30.80 -3.05
C PHE A 372 -0.65 -30.67 -4.53
N ALA A 373 0.32 -29.81 -4.84
CA ALA A 373 0.88 -29.70 -6.18
C ALA A 373 1.65 -30.97 -6.61
N TYR A 374 2.34 -31.65 -5.70
CA TYR A 374 2.93 -32.98 -5.97
C TYR A 374 1.86 -34.03 -6.27
N ALA A 375 0.76 -34.02 -5.50
CA ALA A 375 -0.37 -34.92 -5.75
C ALA A 375 -0.98 -34.70 -7.13
N ARG A 376 -1.16 -33.43 -7.55
CA ARG A 376 -1.69 -33.06 -8.87
C ARG A 376 -0.75 -33.40 -10.03
N THR A 377 0.56 -33.29 -9.82
CA THR A 377 1.58 -33.60 -10.84
C THR A 377 1.95 -35.08 -10.89
N ASN A 378 1.29 -35.92 -10.08
CA ASN A 378 1.54 -37.37 -9.96
C ASN A 378 2.99 -37.72 -9.58
N ARG A 379 3.70 -36.81 -8.90
CA ARG A 379 5.05 -37.04 -8.38
C ARG A 379 4.97 -37.64 -6.99
N LEU A 380 4.51 -38.90 -6.93
CA LEU A 380 4.25 -39.59 -5.66
C LEU A 380 5.52 -39.86 -4.86
N SER A 381 6.66 -40.12 -5.52
CA SER A 381 7.96 -40.32 -4.84
C SER A 381 8.43 -39.07 -4.10
N ASP A 382 8.33 -37.90 -4.75
CA ASP A 382 8.68 -36.61 -4.13
C ASP A 382 7.74 -36.29 -2.96
N LEU A 383 6.47 -36.71 -3.06
CA LEU A 383 5.50 -36.58 -1.97
C LEU A 383 5.85 -37.49 -0.79
N GLU A 384 6.24 -38.75 -1.03
CA GLU A 384 6.67 -39.67 0.03
C GLU A 384 7.93 -39.18 0.72
N GLU A 385 8.94 -38.72 -0.04
CA GLU A 385 10.15 -38.12 0.52
C GLU A 385 9.80 -36.89 1.35
N PHE A 386 8.93 -36.01 0.83
CA PHE A 386 8.46 -34.82 1.56
C PHE A 386 7.74 -35.17 2.87
N ILE A 387 6.90 -36.21 2.87
CA ILE A 387 6.23 -36.67 4.10
C ILE A 387 7.26 -37.24 5.08
N SER A 388 8.23 -38.03 4.58
CA SER A 388 9.29 -38.62 5.41
C SER A 388 10.22 -37.57 6.03
N ASP A 389 10.50 -36.49 5.30
CA ASP A 389 11.25 -35.33 5.79
C ASP A 389 10.54 -34.60 6.94
N GLN A 390 9.21 -34.52 6.88
CA GLN A 390 8.39 -33.76 7.83
C GLN A 390 8.07 -34.56 9.09
N ILE A 391 7.95 -35.89 8.95
CA ILE A 391 7.84 -36.80 10.08
C ILE A 391 9.26 -36.99 10.63
N MET A 392 9.64 -36.17 11.61
CA MET A 392 10.79 -36.49 12.47
C MET A 392 10.61 -37.96 12.90
N PRO A 393 11.57 -38.86 12.65
CA PRO A 393 11.30 -40.28 12.78
C PRO A 393 10.91 -40.57 14.23
N ILE A 394 9.66 -40.98 14.45
CA ILE A 394 9.23 -41.56 15.72
C ILE A 394 10.10 -42.80 16.02
N SER A 395 10.78 -43.36 15.02
CA SER A 395 11.80 -44.41 15.16
C SER A 395 13.06 -44.00 15.95
N LEU A 396 13.36 -42.71 16.16
CA LEU A 396 14.40 -42.30 17.12
C LEU A 396 13.98 -42.57 18.58
N PHE A 397 12.67 -42.70 18.84
CA PHE A 397 12.12 -43.04 20.14
C PHE A 397 11.77 -44.53 20.29
N SER A 398 11.95 -45.35 19.24
CA SER A 398 11.74 -46.81 19.31
C SER A 398 12.99 -47.59 19.72
N SER A 399 14.09 -46.91 20.08
CA SER A 399 15.17 -47.56 20.83
C SER A 399 14.61 -47.99 22.18
N SER A 400 14.82 -49.27 22.51
CA SER A 400 14.26 -50.05 23.62
C SER A 400 14.58 -49.57 25.05
N THR A 401 14.75 -48.28 25.28
CA THR A 401 15.28 -47.70 26.53
C THR A 401 14.48 -46.56 27.11
N PHE A 402 13.40 -46.08 26.48
CA PHE A 402 12.56 -45.04 27.06
C PHE A 402 11.11 -45.52 27.24
N ASP A 403 10.70 -45.59 28.50
CA ASP A 403 9.32 -45.90 28.89
C ASP A 403 8.33 -44.94 28.20
N ILE A 404 7.17 -45.49 27.81
CA ILE A 404 6.04 -44.77 27.18
C ILE A 404 5.67 -43.50 27.99
N VAL A 405 5.81 -43.55 29.31
CA VAL A 405 5.56 -42.44 30.24
C VAL A 405 6.55 -41.28 30.05
N PHE A 406 7.81 -41.55 29.69
CA PHE A 406 8.82 -40.50 29.45
C PHE A 406 8.58 -39.74 28.14
N VAL A 407 8.06 -40.44 27.12
CA VAL A 407 7.65 -39.84 25.85
C VAL A 407 6.39 -38.98 26.03
N GLU A 408 5.39 -39.44 26.79
CA GLU A 408 4.20 -38.63 27.14
C GLU A 408 4.54 -37.38 27.98
N ILE A 409 5.48 -37.50 28.93
CA ILE A 409 5.95 -36.36 29.73
C ILE A 409 6.75 -35.36 28.87
N MET A 410 7.60 -35.82 27.94
CA MET A 410 8.33 -34.92 27.03
C MET A 410 7.43 -34.23 25.99
N LEU A 411 6.40 -34.93 25.49
CA LEU A 411 5.41 -34.37 24.56
C LEU A 411 4.53 -33.30 25.24
N SER A 412 4.17 -33.51 26.50
CA SER A 412 3.38 -32.56 27.30
C SER A 412 4.19 -31.39 27.86
N ALA A 413 5.49 -31.58 28.17
CA ALA A 413 6.33 -30.56 28.81
C ALA A 413 6.85 -29.46 27.88
N PHE A 414 6.92 -29.67 26.56
CA PHE A 414 7.58 -28.75 25.63
C PHE A 414 6.64 -28.02 24.64
N GLY A 415 5.32 -28.17 24.76
CA GLY A 415 4.40 -27.60 23.76
C GLY A 415 4.49 -28.26 22.37
N TYR A 416 5.26 -29.37 22.24
CA TYR A 416 5.33 -30.18 21.02
C TYR A 416 4.00 -30.84 20.71
N LEU A 417 3.15 -31.12 21.70
CA LEU A 417 1.80 -31.67 21.49
C LEU A 417 0.95 -30.77 20.58
N ASN A 418 0.93 -29.45 20.79
CA ASN A 418 0.21 -28.50 19.93
C ASN A 418 0.80 -28.45 18.50
N LEU A 419 2.13 -28.55 18.37
CA LEU A 419 2.82 -28.55 17.07
C LEU A 419 2.57 -29.85 16.29
N ILE A 420 2.48 -30.97 17.00
CA ILE A 420 2.18 -32.29 16.43
C ILE A 420 0.70 -32.37 16.05
N GLU A 421 -0.20 -31.91 16.90
CA GLU A 421 -1.64 -31.85 16.64
C GLU A 421 -1.97 -30.91 15.46
N SER A 422 -1.28 -29.77 15.37
CA SER A 422 -1.37 -28.86 14.22
C SER A 422 -0.88 -29.52 12.92
N ARG A 423 0.22 -30.29 12.97
CA ARG A 423 0.72 -31.04 11.79
C ARG A 423 -0.22 -32.17 11.37
N TYR A 424 -0.77 -32.94 12.31
CA TYR A 424 -1.77 -33.97 11.98
C TYR A 424 -3.02 -33.37 11.35
N THR A 425 -3.48 -32.24 11.88
CA THR A 425 -4.62 -31.50 11.33
C THR A 425 -4.32 -31.01 9.92
N TRP A 426 -3.09 -30.53 9.69
CA TRP A 426 -2.63 -30.10 8.37
C TRP A 426 -2.54 -31.28 7.37
N PHE A 427 -1.95 -32.42 7.74
CA PHE A 427 -1.91 -33.60 6.87
C PHE A 427 -3.31 -34.09 6.52
N LEU A 428 -4.23 -34.09 7.49
CA LEU A 428 -5.61 -34.48 7.29
C LEU A 428 -6.32 -33.53 6.32
N TYR A 429 -6.13 -32.22 6.48
CA TYR A 429 -6.67 -31.21 5.57
C TYR A 429 -6.18 -31.40 4.13
N VAL A 430 -4.88 -31.63 3.93
CA VAL A 430 -4.32 -31.89 2.60
C VAL A 430 -4.86 -33.20 2.02
N ALA A 431 -4.95 -34.26 2.84
CA ALA A 431 -5.49 -35.55 2.42
C ALA A 431 -6.97 -35.46 1.99
N ASP A 432 -7.79 -34.74 2.77
CA ASP A 432 -9.19 -34.51 2.47
C ASP A 432 -9.34 -33.68 1.18
N ARG A 433 -8.51 -32.64 0.97
CA ARG A 433 -8.49 -31.90 -0.30
C ARG A 433 -8.12 -32.79 -1.49
N CYS A 434 -7.13 -33.68 -1.33
CA CYS A 434 -6.74 -34.62 -2.38
C CYS A 434 -7.88 -35.61 -2.69
N PHE A 435 -8.58 -36.08 -1.66
CA PHE A 435 -9.72 -36.98 -1.79
C PHE A 435 -10.89 -36.33 -2.56
N ASP A 436 -11.24 -35.08 -2.21
CA ASP A 436 -12.32 -34.34 -2.87
C ASP A 436 -12.04 -34.09 -4.37
N GLN A 437 -10.76 -34.02 -4.74
CA GLN A 437 -10.33 -33.85 -6.13
C GLN A 437 -10.04 -35.16 -6.86
N GLN A 438 -10.42 -36.31 -6.28
CA GLN A 438 -10.27 -37.66 -6.86
C GLN A 438 -8.80 -38.08 -7.09
N LEU A 439 -7.85 -37.46 -6.37
CA LEU A 439 -6.43 -37.85 -6.38
C LEU A 439 -6.20 -38.98 -5.37
N TYR A 440 -6.83 -40.14 -5.61
CA TYR A 440 -6.92 -41.20 -4.62
C TYR A 440 -5.57 -41.86 -4.28
N GLU A 441 -4.62 -41.95 -5.23
CA GLU A 441 -3.28 -42.51 -4.98
C GLU A 441 -2.47 -41.65 -4.00
N ALA A 442 -2.46 -40.34 -4.19
CA ALA A 442 -1.81 -39.42 -3.27
C ALA A 442 -2.51 -39.43 -1.90
N ALA A 443 -3.85 -39.47 -1.88
CA ALA A 443 -4.62 -39.56 -0.64
C ALA A 443 -4.35 -40.86 0.13
N LYS A 444 -4.11 -41.99 -0.55
CA LYS A 444 -3.71 -43.26 0.07
C LYS A 444 -2.42 -43.11 0.86
N ILE A 445 -1.39 -42.50 0.26
CA ILE A 445 -0.11 -42.25 0.92
C ILE A 445 -0.31 -41.34 2.15
N LEU A 446 -1.07 -40.25 1.99
CA LEU A 446 -1.31 -39.30 3.08
C LEU A 446 -2.08 -39.95 4.25
N TYR A 447 -3.20 -40.63 3.99
CA TYR A 447 -4.00 -41.26 5.04
C TYR A 447 -3.29 -42.45 5.72
N SER A 448 -2.44 -43.18 4.99
CA SER A 448 -1.62 -44.24 5.59
C SER A 448 -0.66 -43.68 6.64
N ASN A 449 -0.08 -42.51 6.39
CA ASN A 449 0.81 -41.84 7.34
C ASN A 449 0.05 -41.22 8.53
N VAL A 450 -1.15 -40.66 8.30
CA VAL A 450 -2.01 -40.08 9.37
C VAL A 450 -2.67 -41.16 10.25
N SER A 451 -2.58 -42.44 9.86
CA SER A 451 -3.28 -43.56 10.53
C SER A 451 -4.81 -43.40 10.56
N ASN A 452 -5.37 -42.58 9.66
CA ASN A 452 -6.82 -42.48 9.49
C ASN A 452 -7.31 -43.63 8.59
N TYR A 453 -7.37 -44.82 9.18
CA TYR A 453 -7.73 -46.05 8.50
C TYR A 453 -9.17 -46.04 7.97
N SER A 454 -10.06 -45.24 8.57
CA SER A 454 -11.45 -45.10 8.15
C SER A 454 -11.54 -44.47 6.77
N ARG A 455 -10.91 -43.31 6.57
CA ARG A 455 -10.86 -42.64 5.27
C ARG A 455 -10.02 -43.42 4.28
N LEU A 456 -8.87 -43.97 4.71
CA LEU A 456 -8.02 -44.81 3.87
C LEU A 456 -8.79 -45.99 3.24
N ALA A 457 -9.63 -46.67 4.01
CA ALA A 457 -10.41 -47.80 3.51
C ALA A 457 -11.36 -47.36 2.37
N ILE A 458 -11.98 -46.18 2.49
CA ILE A 458 -12.84 -45.59 1.45
C ILE A 458 -12.00 -45.19 0.23
N THR A 459 -10.84 -44.58 0.43
CA THR A 459 -9.91 -44.23 -0.66
C THR A 459 -9.48 -45.46 -1.46
N LEU A 460 -9.15 -46.56 -0.77
CA LEU A 460 -8.76 -47.83 -1.40
C LEU A 460 -9.92 -48.48 -2.15
N VAL A 461 -11.16 -48.33 -1.68
CA VAL A 461 -12.36 -48.74 -2.43
C VAL A 461 -12.44 -48.00 -3.76
N HIS A 462 -12.20 -46.68 -3.77
CA HIS A 462 -12.21 -45.89 -5.00
C HIS A 462 -11.09 -46.26 -5.97
N LEU A 463 -9.94 -46.74 -5.45
CA LEU A 463 -8.84 -47.28 -6.25
C LEU A 463 -9.08 -48.72 -6.76
N GLY A 464 -10.12 -49.40 -6.28
CA GLY A 464 -10.40 -50.81 -6.59
C GLY A 464 -9.52 -51.80 -5.83
N GLU A 465 -8.73 -51.35 -4.85
CA GLU A 465 -7.89 -52.19 -4.00
C GLU A 465 -8.70 -52.73 -2.80
N TYR A 466 -9.62 -53.66 -3.05
CA TYR A 466 -10.53 -54.17 -2.01
C TYR A 466 -9.80 -54.92 -0.88
N GLN A 467 -8.74 -55.69 -1.19
CA GLN A 467 -7.99 -56.41 -0.16
C GLN A 467 -7.35 -55.45 0.85
N GLY A 468 -6.68 -54.40 0.36
CA GLY A 468 -6.09 -53.36 1.21
C GLY A 468 -7.15 -52.60 2.00
N SER A 469 -8.32 -52.35 1.40
CA SER A 469 -9.44 -51.70 2.06
C SER A 469 -9.98 -52.50 3.26
N VAL A 470 -10.11 -53.83 3.12
CA VAL A 470 -10.53 -54.71 4.23
C VAL A 470 -9.51 -54.69 5.37
N ASP A 471 -8.21 -54.71 5.05
CA ASP A 471 -7.16 -54.66 6.07
C ASP A 471 -7.11 -53.28 6.77
N ALA A 472 -7.38 -52.19 6.05
CA ALA A 472 -7.56 -50.86 6.64
C ALA A 472 -8.81 -50.80 7.54
N ALA A 473 -9.95 -51.34 7.09
CA ALA A 473 -11.17 -51.42 7.88
C ALA A 473 -10.98 -52.22 9.17
N ARG A 474 -10.16 -53.29 9.13
CA ARG A 474 -9.77 -54.06 10.32
C ARG A 474 -9.01 -53.22 11.34
N LYS A 475 -8.11 -52.35 10.88
CA LYS A 475 -7.36 -51.44 11.75
C LYS A 475 -8.24 -50.30 12.31
N ALA A 476 -9.20 -49.80 11.53
CA ALA A 476 -10.14 -48.77 11.97
C ALA A 476 -11.14 -49.27 13.02
N ASN A 477 -11.57 -50.53 12.90
CA ASN A 477 -12.54 -51.19 13.78
C ASN A 477 -13.85 -50.40 14.01
N SER A 478 -14.30 -49.68 12.98
CA SER A 478 -15.57 -48.92 13.02
C SER A 478 -16.64 -49.66 12.23
N THR A 479 -17.82 -49.85 12.82
CA THR A 479 -18.96 -50.50 12.14
C THR A 479 -19.35 -49.77 10.86
N ARG A 480 -19.20 -48.43 10.83
CA ARG A 480 -19.50 -47.60 9.66
C ARG A 480 -18.55 -47.90 8.49
N THR A 481 -17.24 -47.98 8.75
CA THR A 481 -16.26 -48.25 7.68
C THR A 481 -16.42 -49.66 7.14
N TRP A 482 -16.69 -50.64 8.01
CA TRP A 482 -17.03 -51.99 7.57
C TRP A 482 -18.24 -52.00 6.64
N LYS A 483 -19.31 -51.26 6.96
CA LYS A 483 -20.52 -51.16 6.13
C LYS A 483 -20.23 -50.58 4.75
N GLU A 484 -19.50 -49.47 4.69
CA GLU A 484 -19.13 -48.81 3.43
C GLU A 484 -18.26 -49.71 2.55
N VAL A 485 -17.23 -50.37 3.12
CA VAL A 485 -16.37 -51.33 2.40
C VAL A 485 -17.16 -52.56 1.96
N CYS A 486 -18.01 -53.11 2.82
CA CYS A 486 -18.85 -54.27 2.50
C CYS A 486 -19.77 -53.96 1.31
N PHE A 487 -20.45 -52.83 1.34
CA PHE A 487 -21.34 -52.41 0.25
C PHE A 487 -20.58 -52.21 -1.06
N ALA A 488 -19.38 -51.63 -1.01
CA ALA A 488 -18.54 -51.53 -2.20
C ALA A 488 -18.12 -52.91 -2.74
N CYS A 489 -17.65 -53.82 -1.89
CA CYS A 489 -17.28 -55.18 -2.29
C CYS A 489 -18.45 -55.93 -2.94
N VAL A 490 -19.68 -55.78 -2.42
CA VAL A 490 -20.89 -56.37 -3.01
C VAL A 490 -21.14 -55.80 -4.41
N ASN A 491 -20.96 -54.50 -4.62
CA ASN A 491 -21.19 -53.86 -5.91
C ASN A 491 -20.24 -54.36 -6.99
N HIS A 492 -19.00 -54.65 -6.60
CA HIS A 492 -17.96 -55.17 -7.48
C HIS A 492 -17.90 -56.70 -7.52
N LYS A 493 -18.85 -57.40 -6.87
CA LYS A 493 -18.97 -58.88 -6.83
C LYS A 493 -17.78 -59.60 -6.17
N GLU A 494 -17.04 -58.91 -5.32
CA GLU A 494 -15.98 -59.49 -4.49
C GLU A 494 -16.57 -60.12 -3.21
N PHE A 495 -17.31 -61.21 -3.39
CA PHE A 495 -18.13 -61.78 -2.31
C PHE A 495 -17.33 -62.34 -1.14
N ARG A 496 -16.11 -62.85 -1.39
CA ARG A 496 -15.24 -63.37 -0.33
C ARG A 496 -14.83 -62.28 0.66
N LEU A 497 -14.47 -61.11 0.16
CA LEU A 497 -14.11 -59.95 0.97
C LEU A 497 -15.34 -59.33 1.62
N ALA A 498 -16.44 -59.25 0.88
CA ALA A 498 -17.73 -58.81 1.41
C ALA A 498 -18.18 -59.68 2.58
N GLN A 499 -17.97 -61.01 2.53
CA GLN A 499 -18.30 -61.92 3.63
C GLN A 499 -17.46 -61.62 4.88
N MET A 500 -16.16 -61.38 4.74
CA MET A 500 -15.31 -61.00 5.86
C MET A 500 -15.78 -59.71 6.53
N CYS A 501 -16.07 -58.66 5.75
CA CYS A 501 -16.61 -57.41 6.28
C CYS A 501 -17.99 -57.61 6.91
N GLY A 502 -18.84 -58.40 6.24
CA GLY A 502 -20.20 -58.72 6.68
C GLY A 502 -20.22 -59.34 8.06
N LEU A 503 -19.29 -60.25 8.38
CA LEU A 503 -19.21 -60.91 9.68
C LEU A 503 -18.98 -59.93 10.83
N HIS A 504 -18.24 -58.85 10.59
CA HIS A 504 -18.06 -57.78 11.58
C HIS A 504 -19.31 -56.90 11.75
N ILE A 505 -20.15 -56.79 10.73
CA ILE A 505 -21.37 -55.97 10.75
C ILE A 505 -22.55 -56.74 11.37
N VAL A 506 -22.78 -58.00 10.96
CA VAL A 506 -23.95 -58.81 11.38
C VAL A 506 -24.03 -59.05 12.89
N VAL A 507 -22.91 -58.92 13.60
CA VAL A 507 -22.88 -59.01 15.06
C VAL A 507 -23.64 -57.85 15.72
N HIS A 508 -23.73 -56.69 15.07
CA HIS A 508 -24.47 -55.53 15.54
C HIS A 508 -25.94 -55.60 15.10
N ALA A 509 -26.85 -55.69 16.08
CA ALA A 509 -28.28 -55.89 15.82
C ALA A 509 -28.95 -54.72 15.07
N ASP A 510 -28.50 -53.50 15.30
CA ASP A 510 -29.11 -52.29 14.72
C ASP A 510 -28.83 -52.17 13.22
N GLU A 511 -27.67 -52.64 12.75
CA GLU A 511 -27.21 -52.53 11.36
C GLU A 511 -27.61 -53.75 10.51
N LEU A 512 -28.04 -54.84 11.14
CA LEU A 512 -28.39 -56.09 10.47
C LEU A 512 -29.50 -55.89 9.42
N GLY A 513 -30.53 -55.10 9.75
CA GLY A 513 -31.65 -54.84 8.84
C GLY A 513 -31.22 -54.10 7.58
N ASP A 514 -30.35 -53.10 7.72
CA ASP A 514 -29.82 -52.32 6.59
C ASP A 514 -28.97 -53.19 5.66
N LEU A 515 -28.12 -54.04 6.23
CA LEU A 515 -27.28 -54.96 5.47
C LEU A 515 -28.12 -55.95 4.66
N ILE A 516 -29.16 -56.53 5.28
CA ILE A 516 -30.07 -57.45 4.59
C ILE A 516 -30.77 -56.74 3.44
N ASN A 517 -31.34 -55.56 3.67
CA ASN A 517 -32.00 -54.79 2.62
C ASN A 517 -31.06 -54.49 1.45
N TYR A 518 -29.78 -54.20 1.72
CA TYR A 518 -28.78 -53.94 0.68
C TYR A 518 -28.51 -55.16 -0.21
N TYR A 519 -28.30 -56.33 0.40
CA TYR A 519 -28.10 -57.59 -0.33
C TYR A 519 -29.37 -58.02 -1.08
N GLU A 520 -30.55 -57.86 -0.47
CA GLU A 520 -31.83 -58.21 -1.10
C GLU A 520 -32.13 -57.35 -2.33
N GLN A 521 -31.86 -56.04 -2.29
CA GLN A 521 -32.07 -55.13 -3.42
C GLN A 521 -31.21 -55.48 -4.64
N ARG A 522 -30.02 -56.07 -4.43
CA ARG A 522 -29.12 -56.49 -5.51
C ARG A 522 -29.31 -57.94 -5.95
N GLY A 523 -30.12 -58.71 -5.23
CA GLY A 523 -30.46 -60.10 -5.56
C GLY A 523 -29.40 -61.14 -5.14
N HIS A 524 -28.45 -60.78 -4.28
CA HIS A 524 -27.37 -61.67 -3.80
C HIS A 524 -27.81 -62.45 -2.56
N PHE A 525 -28.81 -63.33 -2.72
CA PHE A 525 -29.45 -64.04 -1.61
C PHE A 525 -28.64 -65.23 -1.10
N ASP A 526 -27.93 -65.93 -1.98
CA ASP A 526 -27.12 -67.10 -1.59
C ASP A 526 -25.92 -66.68 -0.73
N GLU A 527 -25.27 -65.57 -1.09
CA GLU A 527 -24.15 -65.00 -0.35
C GLU A 527 -24.61 -64.43 1.01
N LEU A 528 -25.79 -63.83 1.06
CA LEU A 528 -26.38 -63.36 2.32
C LEU A 528 -26.70 -64.52 3.28
N ILE A 529 -27.22 -65.63 2.75
CA ILE A 529 -27.47 -66.85 3.54
C ILE A 529 -26.15 -67.41 4.07
N GLN A 530 -25.13 -67.55 3.23
CA GLN A 530 -23.80 -68.02 3.66
C GLN A 530 -23.18 -67.10 4.72
N LEU A 531 -23.36 -65.79 4.59
CA LEU A 531 -22.88 -64.82 5.58
C LEU A 531 -23.54 -65.02 6.94
N LEU A 532 -24.87 -65.20 6.97
CA LEU A 532 -25.61 -65.41 8.20
C LEU A 532 -25.35 -66.81 8.81
N GLU A 533 -25.23 -67.85 7.98
CA GLU A 533 -24.79 -69.20 8.39
C GLU A 533 -23.44 -69.13 9.12
N ALA A 534 -22.46 -68.41 8.55
CA ALA A 534 -21.16 -68.21 9.18
C ALA A 534 -21.26 -67.32 10.44
N GLY A 535 -22.11 -66.30 10.43
CA GLY A 535 -22.32 -65.40 11.56
C GLY A 535 -22.95 -66.09 12.79
N LEU A 536 -23.76 -67.13 12.60
CA LEU A 536 -24.35 -67.93 13.68
C LEU A 536 -23.30 -68.66 14.52
N GLY A 537 -22.15 -68.99 13.93
CA GLY A 537 -21.03 -69.63 14.61
C GLY A 537 -20.24 -68.70 15.53
N LEU A 538 -20.52 -67.38 15.51
CA LEU A 538 -19.83 -66.40 16.34
C LEU A 538 -20.45 -66.35 17.76
N GLU A 539 -19.60 -66.21 18.79
CA GLU A 539 -20.04 -66.11 20.19
C GLU A 539 -21.01 -64.94 20.45
N ARG A 540 -20.90 -63.86 19.66
CA ARG A 540 -21.72 -62.64 19.79
C ARG A 540 -23.02 -62.69 18.97
N ALA A 541 -23.43 -63.86 18.48
CA ALA A 541 -24.67 -64.00 17.72
C ALA A 541 -25.90 -63.67 18.56
N HIS A 542 -26.82 -62.86 18.03
CA HIS A 542 -28.03 -62.39 18.71
C HIS A 542 -29.30 -62.89 18.00
N MET A 543 -30.46 -62.84 18.68
CA MET A 543 -31.75 -63.39 18.22
C MET A 543 -32.21 -62.88 16.84
N GLY A 544 -31.84 -61.64 16.49
CA GLY A 544 -32.09 -61.02 15.19
C GLY A 544 -31.54 -61.86 14.03
N MET A 545 -30.29 -62.33 14.13
CA MET A 545 -29.63 -63.13 13.09
C MET A 545 -30.37 -64.45 12.82
N PHE A 546 -30.76 -65.16 13.89
CA PHE A 546 -31.51 -66.42 13.77
C PHE A 546 -32.89 -66.22 13.13
N THR A 547 -33.55 -65.11 13.47
CA THR A 547 -34.90 -64.79 12.98
C THR A 547 -34.86 -64.37 11.52
N GLU A 548 -33.92 -63.50 11.13
CA GLU A 548 -33.77 -63.06 9.75
C GLU A 548 -33.28 -64.18 8.83
N LEU A 549 -32.39 -65.07 9.30
CA LEU A 549 -32.01 -66.25 8.53
C LEU A 549 -33.20 -67.19 8.30
N ALA A 550 -34.06 -67.41 9.30
CA ALA A 550 -35.27 -68.20 9.14
C ALA A 550 -36.24 -67.56 8.11
N ILE A 551 -36.32 -66.22 8.08
CA ILE A 551 -37.08 -65.49 7.06
C ILE A 551 -36.49 -65.73 5.67
N LEU A 552 -35.16 -65.66 5.50
CA LEU A 552 -34.48 -65.91 4.23
C LEU A 552 -34.64 -67.37 3.76
N TYR A 553 -34.50 -68.36 4.65
CA TYR A 553 -34.78 -69.76 4.31
C TYR A 553 -36.22 -69.97 3.86
N SER A 554 -37.19 -69.34 4.51
CA SER A 554 -38.59 -69.42 4.08
C SER A 554 -38.83 -68.87 2.67
N LYS A 555 -37.99 -67.90 2.23
CA LYS A 555 -38.06 -67.31 0.90
C LYS A 555 -37.41 -68.21 -0.16
N PHE A 556 -36.20 -68.68 0.10
CA PHE A 556 -35.31 -69.24 -0.93
C PHE A 556 -34.93 -70.72 -0.76
N LYS A 557 -34.87 -71.25 0.48
CA LYS A 557 -34.46 -72.64 0.77
C LYS A 557 -35.33 -73.25 1.88
N PRO A 558 -36.57 -73.69 1.56
CA PRO A 558 -37.50 -74.20 2.55
C PRO A 558 -37.06 -75.52 3.19
N GLU A 559 -36.20 -76.31 2.53
CA GLU A 559 -35.69 -77.59 3.04
C GLU A 559 -34.82 -77.41 4.29
N LYS A 560 -33.88 -76.46 4.26
CA LYS A 560 -33.01 -76.11 5.40
C LYS A 560 -33.75 -75.41 6.55
N MET A 561 -34.93 -74.86 6.28
CA MET A 561 -35.70 -74.09 7.26
C MET A 561 -36.11 -74.96 8.46
N ARG A 562 -36.49 -76.22 8.20
CA ARG A 562 -36.95 -77.14 9.24
C ARG A 562 -35.82 -77.47 10.22
N GLU A 563 -34.66 -77.82 9.69
CA GLU A 563 -33.44 -78.13 10.46
C GLU A 563 -33.00 -76.94 11.31
N HIS A 564 -33.03 -75.73 10.74
CA HIS A 564 -32.67 -74.50 11.47
C HIS A 564 -33.61 -74.23 12.65
N LEU A 565 -34.92 -74.42 12.49
CA LEU A 565 -35.89 -74.22 13.56
C LEU A 565 -35.78 -75.30 14.64
N GLU A 566 -35.57 -76.57 14.27
CA GLU A 566 -35.36 -77.66 15.24
C GLU A 566 -34.12 -77.40 16.12
N LEU A 567 -33.03 -76.88 15.53
CA LEU A 567 -31.78 -76.60 16.25
C LEU A 567 -31.82 -75.31 17.08
N PHE A 568 -32.48 -74.25 16.60
CA PHE A 568 -32.33 -72.90 17.16
C PHE A 568 -33.64 -72.23 17.63
N TRP A 569 -34.74 -72.98 17.80
CA TRP A 569 -36.05 -72.43 18.20
C TRP A 569 -36.01 -71.51 19.42
N SER A 570 -35.17 -71.80 20.42
CA SER A 570 -35.06 -71.01 21.67
C SER A 570 -34.47 -69.61 21.48
N ARG A 571 -33.76 -69.38 20.36
CA ARG A 571 -33.08 -68.10 20.04
C ARG A 571 -33.73 -67.37 18.88
N VAL A 572 -34.93 -67.78 18.44
CA VAL A 572 -35.69 -67.17 17.32
C VAL A 572 -36.89 -66.38 17.86
N ASN A 573 -37.16 -65.21 17.27
CA ASN A 573 -38.39 -64.46 17.56
C ASN A 573 -39.58 -65.07 16.78
N ILE A 574 -40.23 -66.04 17.42
CA ILE A 574 -41.35 -66.80 16.84
C ILE A 574 -42.53 -65.89 16.43
N PRO A 575 -42.98 -64.91 17.24
CA PRO A 575 -44.07 -64.00 16.83
C PRO A 575 -43.80 -63.23 15.54
N LYS A 576 -42.56 -62.72 15.37
CA LYS A 576 -42.16 -61.99 14.16
C LYS A 576 -42.16 -62.92 12.94
N LEU A 577 -41.59 -64.11 13.08
CA LEU A 577 -41.54 -65.12 12.03
C LEU A 577 -42.95 -65.57 11.59
N GLN A 578 -43.83 -65.86 12.55
CA GLN A 578 -45.22 -66.25 12.26
C GLN A 578 -45.99 -65.15 11.52
N LYS A 579 -45.82 -63.88 11.91
CA LYS A 579 -46.43 -62.74 11.23
C LYS A 579 -45.94 -62.63 9.78
N PHE A 580 -44.65 -62.86 9.54
CA PHE A 580 -44.07 -62.86 8.20
C PHE A 580 -44.62 -64.02 7.34
N LEU A 581 -44.62 -65.24 7.87
CA LEU A 581 -45.13 -66.43 7.17
C LEU A 581 -46.63 -66.34 6.86
N LYS A 582 -47.44 -65.78 7.76
CA LYS A 582 -48.87 -65.51 7.52
C LYS A 582 -49.09 -64.49 6.39
N ARG A 583 -48.27 -63.43 6.32
CA ARG A 583 -48.32 -62.47 5.21
C ARG A 583 -47.95 -63.12 3.87
N ARG A 584 -46.93 -64.00 3.87
CA ARG A 584 -46.51 -64.75 2.68
C ARG A 584 -47.58 -65.74 2.21
N SER A 585 -48.23 -66.48 3.12
CA SER A 585 -49.29 -67.43 2.76
C SER A 585 -50.54 -66.74 2.20
N GLN A 586 -50.82 -65.50 2.63
CA GLN A 586 -51.89 -64.68 2.07
C GLN A 586 -51.55 -64.13 0.67
N ALA A 587 -50.27 -63.80 0.41
CA ALA A 587 -49.80 -63.30 -0.89
C ALA A 587 -49.64 -64.42 -1.95
N ASN A 588 -49.19 -65.62 -1.54
CA ASN A 588 -49.02 -66.78 -2.42
C ASN A 588 -50.15 -67.80 -2.21
N ARG A 589 -51.36 -67.51 -2.72
CA ARG A 589 -52.46 -68.49 -2.72
C ARG A 589 -52.19 -69.76 -3.56
N ASN A 590 -51.10 -69.83 -4.33
CA ASN A 590 -50.77 -70.94 -5.22
C ASN A 590 -49.53 -71.77 -4.85
N CYS A 591 -48.80 -71.47 -3.76
CA CYS A 591 -47.65 -72.27 -3.33
C CYS A 591 -47.82 -72.76 -1.89
N SER A 592 -48.75 -73.69 -1.72
CA SER A 592 -48.87 -74.55 -0.56
C SER A 592 -47.69 -75.52 -0.52
N LYS A 593 -46.84 -75.44 0.51
CA LYS A 593 -46.19 -76.63 1.11
C LYS A 593 -45.59 -76.41 2.49
N VAL A 594 -45.28 -75.18 2.90
CA VAL A 594 -44.90 -74.88 4.30
C VAL A 594 -45.93 -73.92 4.88
N SER A 595 -47.08 -74.49 5.23
CA SER A 595 -48.15 -73.71 5.85
C SER A 595 -47.75 -73.32 7.27
N SER A 596 -48.28 -72.19 7.75
CA SER A 596 -48.07 -71.64 9.10
C SER A 596 -48.28 -72.64 10.25
N VAL A 597 -48.88 -73.80 9.96
CA VAL A 597 -49.12 -74.94 10.85
C VAL A 597 -47.84 -75.68 11.23
N GLU A 598 -46.83 -75.74 10.35
CA GLU A 598 -45.59 -76.51 10.59
C GLU A 598 -44.68 -75.82 11.62
N VAL A 599 -44.62 -74.49 11.59
CA VAL A 599 -43.90 -73.66 12.60
C VAL A 599 -44.67 -73.56 13.93
N ILE A 600 -45.93 -74.01 13.97
CA ILE A 600 -46.70 -74.16 15.22
C ILE A 600 -46.57 -75.60 15.77
N ARG A 601 -46.17 -76.56 14.92
CA ARG A 601 -45.99 -77.97 15.28
C ARG A 601 -44.57 -78.31 15.76
N ILE A 602 -43.55 -77.63 15.23
CA ILE A 602 -42.19 -77.56 15.77
C ILE A 602 -42.21 -76.55 16.93
#